data_AF-A0A9D6ZXY5-F1
#
_entry.id   AF-A0A9D6ZXY5-F1
#
_cell.length_a   1.000
_cell.length_b   1.000
_cell.length_c   1.000
_cell.angle_alpha   90.00
_cell.angle_beta   90.00
_cell.angle_gamma   90.00
#
_symmetry.space_group_name_H-M   'P 1'
#
loop_
_entity.id
_entity.type
_entity.pdbx_description
1 polymer ?
#
loop_
_entity_poly.entity_id
_entity_poly.type
_entity_poly.pdbx_seq_one_letter_code
_entity_poly.pdbx_strand_id
1 'polypeptide(L)' 'MPNVIVTPHIAGCIEDCARLGEMAVEELRRFFAGEPALYQITPEMFARIA' A
#
# COMPACT_ATOMS: atom_id res chain seq x y z
N MET A 1 23.88 0.23 21.49
CA MET A 1 22.91 0.91 20.61
C MET A 1 22.13 1.95 21.41
N PRO A 2 22.72 3.11 21.75
CA PRO A 2 22.02 4.16 22.50
C PRO A 2 21.16 5.09 21.63
N ASN A 3 21.23 4.96 20.30
CA ASN A 3 20.68 5.91 19.33
C ASN A 3 19.70 5.25 18.33
N VAL A 4 19.10 4.11 18.70
CA VAL A 4 18.15 3.39 17.85
C VAL A 4 16.81 3.30 18.55
N ILE A 5 15.75 3.68 17.84
CA ILE A 5 14.36 3.45 18.24
C ILE A 5 13.81 2.34 17.36
N VAL A 6 13.24 1.31 17.97
CA VAL A 6 12.58 0.20 17.28
C VAL A 6 11.08 0.27 17.56
N THR A 7 10.27 0.22 16.51
CA THR A 7 8.81 0.20 16.64
C THR A 7 8.28 -1.13 16.08
N PRO A 8 7.25 -1.73 16.71
CA PRO A 8 6.75 -3.05 16.31
C PRO A 8 5.85 -2.99 15.06
N HIS A 9 6.38 -2.50 13.93
CA HIS A 9 5.66 -2.36 12.66
C HIS A 9 4.34 -1.55 12.75
N ILE A 10 4.33 -0.52 13.60
CA ILE A 10 3.17 0.33 13.88
C ILE A 10 3.11 1.61 13.03
N ALA A 11 3.90 1.69 11.95
CA ALA A 11 3.90 2.86 11.07
C ALA A 11 2.69 2.88 10.10
N GLY A 12 2.06 1.72 9.91
CA GLY A 12 0.98 1.53 8.94
C GLY A 12 -0.41 1.72 9.54
N CYS A 13 -1.33 0.89 9.08
CA CYS A 13 -2.75 1.07 9.33
C CYS A 13 -3.16 0.63 10.73
N ILE A 14 -3.33 1.60 11.63
CA ILE A 14 -3.83 1.36 13.00
C ILE A 14 -5.27 1.89 13.13
N GLU A 15 -5.51 3.14 12.73
CA GLU A 15 -6.84 3.76 12.78
C GLU A 15 -7.55 3.75 11.42
N ASP A 16 -6.81 3.53 10.34
CA ASP A 16 -7.24 3.83 8.97
C ASP A 16 -7.58 2.57 8.14
N CYS A 17 -7.75 1.44 8.82
CA CYS A 17 -7.87 0.11 8.21
C CYS A 17 -9.07 0.02 7.26
N ALA A 18 -10.18 0.65 7.63
CA ALA A 18 -11.38 0.70 6.80
C ALA A 18 -11.09 1.40 5.47
N ARG A 19 -10.42 2.56 5.51
CA ARG A 19 -10.09 3.32 4.30
C ARG A 19 -9.13 2.56 3.39
N LEU A 20 -8.10 1.90 3.95
CA LEU A 20 -7.21 1.07 3.13
C LEU A 20 -7.95 -0.13 2.52
N GLY A 21 -8.91 -0.71 3.24
CA GLY A 21 -9.79 -1.76 2.71
C GLY A 21 -10.63 -1.27 1.54
N GLU A 22 -11.27 -0.11 1.68
CA GLU A 22 -12.04 0.52 0.60
C GLU A 22 -11.19 0.81 -0.63
N MET A 23 -9.97 1.33 -0.43
CA MET A 23 -9.02 1.55 -1.52
C MET A 23 -8.64 0.24 -2.23
N ALA A 24 -8.38 -0.83 -1.47
CA ALA A 24 -8.06 -2.13 -2.06
C ALA A 24 -9.23 -2.70 -2.88
N VAL A 25 -10.47 -2.53 -2.40
CA VAL A 25 -11.68 -2.95 -3.14
C VAL A 25 -11.84 -2.16 -4.44
N GLU A 26 -11.58 -0.85 -4.43
CA GLU A 26 -11.67 -0.02 -5.64
C GLU A 26 -10.61 -0.41 -6.68
N GLU A 27 -9.38 -0.73 -6.27
CA GLU A 27 -8.35 -1.25 -7.19
C GLU A 27 -8.79 -2.58 -7.84
N LEU A 28 -9.37 -3.50 -7.06
CA LEU A 28 -9.91 -4.75 -7.61
C LEU A 28 -11.07 -4.50 -8.58
N ARG A 29 -12.00 -3.60 -8.23
CA ARG A 29 -13.11 -3.22 -9.11
C ARG A 29 -12.59 -2.72 -10.46
N ARG A 30 -11.61 -1.80 -10.44
CA ARG A 30 -10.97 -1.24 -11.64
C ARG A 30 -10.29 -2.31 -12.48
N PHE A 31 -9.53 -3.20 -11.83
CA PHE A 31 -8.86 -4.31 -12.50
C PHE A 31 -9.86 -5.18 -13.28
N PHE A 32 -10.96 -5.59 -12.65
CA PHE A 32 -11.98 -6.40 -13.33
C PHE A 32 -12.75 -5.65 -14.42
N ALA A 33 -12.85 -4.33 -14.32
CA ALA A 33 -13.45 -3.47 -15.34
C ALA A 33 -12.49 -3.16 -16.51
N GLY A 34 -11.21 -3.57 -16.44
CA GLY A 34 -10.19 -3.18 -17.41
C GLY A 34 -9.79 -1.70 -17.32
N GLU A 35 -10.12 -1.04 -16.20
CA GLU A 35 -9.73 0.34 -15.91
C GLU A 35 -8.30 0.37 -15.35
N PRO A 36 -7.52 1.43 -15.60
CA PRO A 36 -6.23 1.62 -14.94
C PRO A 36 -6.36 1.71 -13.41
N ALA A 37 -5.41 1.09 -12.71
CA ALA A 37 -5.25 1.20 -11.26
C ALA A 37 -4.99 2.66 -10.85
N LEU A 38 -5.49 3.08 -9.69
CA LEU A 38 -5.27 4.44 -9.18
C LEU A 38 -3.82 4.62 -8.70
N TYR A 39 -3.28 3.58 -8.06
CA TYR A 39 -1.92 3.55 -7.51
C TYR A 39 -1.10 2.43 -8.15
N GLN A 40 -1.06 2.43 -9.49
CA GLN A 40 -0.36 1.41 -10.26
C GLN A 40 1.13 1.33 -9.92
N ILE A 41 1.62 0.12 -9.66
CA ILE A 41 3.05 -0.19 -9.56
C ILE A 41 3.46 -0.98 -10.79
N THR A 42 4.40 -0.43 -11.57
CA THR A 42 4.98 -1.15 -12.72
C THR A 42 6.18 -2.00 -12.30
N PRO A 43 6.61 -2.99 -13.11
CA PRO A 43 7.82 -3.77 -12.84
C PRO A 43 9.07 -2.89 -12.66
N GLU A 44 9.21 -1.83 -13.46
CA GLU A 44 10.35 -0.90 -13.39
C GLU A 44 10.35 -0.07 -12.11
N MET A 45 9.16 0.29 -11.61
CA MET A 45 9.01 0.95 -10.31
C MET A 45 9.36 -0.01 -9.19
N PHE A 46 8.82 -1.24 -9.23
CA PHE A 46 9.02 -2.25 -8.21
C PHE A 46 10.51 -2.57 -7.97
N ALA A 47 11.30 -2.61 -9.04
CA ALA A 47 12.75 -2.82 -8.95
C ALA A 47 13.52 -1.76 -8.14
N ARG A 48 12.90 -0.62 -7.80
CA ARG A 48 13.55 0.50 -7.09
C ARG A 48 13.09 0.68 -5.64
N ILE A 49 12.06 -0.04 -5.21
CA ILE A 49 11.44 0.10 -3.87
C ILE A 49 11.84 -1.03 -2.91
N ALA A 50 12.61 -2.01 -3.41
CA ALA A 50 13.13 -3.15 -2.64
C ALA A 50 14.48 -2.84 -1.98
#